data_AF-A0A915B2R4-F1
#
_entry.id   AF-A0A915B2R4-F1
#
_cell.length_a   1.000
_cell.length_b   1.000
_cell.length_c   1.000
_cell.angle_alpha   90.00
_cell.angle_beta   90.00
_cell.angle_gamma   90.00
#
_symmetry.space_group_name_H-M   'P 1'
#
loop_
_entity.id
_entity.type
_entity.pdbx_description
1 polymer ?
#
loop_
_entity_poly.entity_id
_entity_poly.type
_entity_poly.pdbx_seq_one_letter_code
_entity_poly.pdbx_strand_id
1 'polypeptide(L)' 'MFDKQDIVAVVFERNYKTQHLQIQIVPVPKKCSKALRSSFINAARLKNIEMVSMGADQEIWDMVNEG' A
#
# COMPACT_ATOMS: atom_id res chain seq x y z
N MET A 1 -16.85 2.59 -4.46
CA MET A 1 -17.53 1.44 -3.82
C MET A 1 -17.13 1.32 -2.35
N PHE A 2 -15.84 1.20 -2.03
CA PHE A 2 -15.35 1.04 -0.65
C PHE A 2 -15.57 2.26 0.26
N ASP A 3 -15.36 3.48 -0.25
CA ASP A 3 -15.48 4.70 0.58
C ASP A 3 -16.91 4.94 1.07
N LYS A 4 -17.93 4.58 0.25
CA LYS A 4 -19.35 4.65 0.64
C LYS A 4 -19.75 3.62 1.71
N GLN A 5 -18.88 2.65 2.01
CA GLN A 5 -19.11 1.55 2.95
C GLN A 5 -18.23 1.66 4.21
N ASP A 6 -17.53 2.78 4.42
CA ASP A 6 -16.54 2.97 5.49
C ASP A 6 -15.44 1.89 5.49
N ILE A 7 -15.05 1.46 4.28
CA ILE A 7 -14.01 0.47 4.03
C ILE A 7 -12.88 1.15 3.25
N VAL A 8 -11.64 0.78 3.55
CA VAL A 8 -10.49 1.06 2.70
C VAL A 8 -9.97 -0.24 2.11
N ALA A 9 -9.47 -0.21 0.88
CA ALA A 9 -8.87 -1.36 0.25
C ALA A 9 -7.35 -1.33 0.47
N VAL A 10 -6.81 -2.40 1.04
CA VAL A 10 -5.37 -2.66 1.04
C VAL A 10 -5.05 -3.50 -0.18
N VAL A 11 -4.24 -2.98 -1.09
CA VAL A 11 -3.87 -3.63 -2.35
C VAL A 11 -2.38 -3.87 -2.35
N PHE A 12 -1.95 -5.10 -2.67
CA PHE A 12 -0.54 -5.44 -2.80
C PHE A 12 -0.33 -6.60 -3.76
N GLU A 13 0.87 -6.66 -4.33
CA GLU A 13 1.31 -7.81 -5.10
C GLU A 13 1.79 -8.92 -4.16
N ARG A 14 1.12 -10.07 -4.19
CA ARG A 14 1.44 -11.22 -3.33
C ARG A 14 2.69 -11.97 -3.81
N ASN A 15 2.87 -12.05 -5.13
CA ASN A 15 3.90 -12.85 -5.78
C ASN A 15 4.99 -12.00 -6.44
N TYR A 16 5.41 -10.91 -5.79
CA TYR A 16 6.40 -9.96 -6.36
C TYR A 16 7.77 -10.56 -6.72
N LYS A 17 8.06 -11.80 -6.29
CA LYS A 17 9.31 -12.52 -6.58
C LYS A 17 9.19 -13.52 -7.74
N THR A 18 8.00 -13.75 -8.27
CA THR A 18 7.77 -14.72 -9.35
C THR A 18 7.13 -14.02 -10.54
N GLN A 19 7.13 -14.66 -11.71
CA GLN A 19 6.55 -14.07 -12.93
C GLN A 19 5.01 -14.10 -12.94
N HIS A 20 4.38 -14.79 -11.99
CA HIS A 20 2.93 -14.90 -11.95
C HIS A 20 2.33 -13.75 -11.14
N LEU A 21 1.94 -12.68 -11.83
CA LEU A 21 1.29 -11.52 -11.24
C LEU A 21 0.04 -11.96 -10.47
N GLN A 22 0.06 -11.73 -9.16
CA GLN A 22 -1.09 -11.94 -8.30
C GLN A 22 -1.28 -10.72 -7.42
N ILE A 23 -2.34 -9.97 -7.68
CA ILE A 23 -2.76 -8.84 -6.86
C ILE A 23 -3.79 -9.32 -5.84
N GLN A 24 -3.56 -8.99 -4.57
CA GLN A 24 -4.51 -9.24 -3.50
C GLN A 24 -5.13 -7.93 -3.04
N ILE A 25 -6.46 -7.94 -2.87
CA ILE A 25 -7.24 -6.79 -2.38
C ILE A 25 -7.92 -7.22 -1.09
N VAL A 26 -7.60 -6.57 0.01
CA VAL A 26 -8.18 -6.85 1.33
C VAL A 26 -9.00 -5.64 1.77
N PRO A 27 -10.34 -5.74 1.81
CA PRO A 27 -11.17 -4.69 2.39
C PRO A 27 -10.97 -4.68 3.92
N VAL A 28 -10.73 -3.50 4.47
CA VAL A 28 -10.58 -3.31 5.91
C VAL A 28 -11.41 -2.10 6.38
N PRO A 29 -11.95 -2.12 7.61
CA PRO A 29 -12.68 -0.96 8.14
C PRO A 29 -11.82 0.31 8.15
N LYS A 30 -12.38 1.44 7.72
CA LYS A 30 -11.66 2.72 7.58
C LYS A 30 -11.05 3.20 8.89
N LYS A 31 -11.70 2.94 10.02
CA LYS A 31 -11.16 3.20 11.38
C LYS A 31 -9.78 2.55 11.64
N CYS A 32 -9.45 1.45 10.96
CA CYS A 32 -8.18 0.73 11.12
C CYS A 32 -7.05 1.31 10.25
N SER A 33 -7.37 2.16 9.27
CA SER A 33 -6.41 2.68 8.27
C SER A 33 -5.16 3.34 8.89
N LYS A 34 -5.34 4.16 9.93
CA LYS A 34 -4.23 4.84 10.62
C LYS A 34 -3.28 3.85 11.28
N ALA A 35 -3.83 2.86 11.99
CA ALA A 35 -3.03 1.82 12.63
C ALA A 35 -2.30 0.95 11.60
N LEU A 36 -2.99 0.55 10.53
CA LEU A 36 -2.40 -0.22 9.43
C LEU A 36 -1.23 0.52 8.78
N ARG A 37 -1.37 1.81 8.49
CA ARG A 37 -0.28 2.62 7.93
C ARG A 37 0.96 2.61 8.84
N SER A 38 0.78 2.82 10.15
CA SER A 38 1.89 2.77 11.10
C SER A 38 2.52 1.37 11.16
N SER A 39 1.72 0.30 11.17
CA SER A 39 2.22 -1.07 11.14
C SER A 39 3.04 -1.36 9.88
N PHE A 40 2.58 -0.92 8.71
CA PHE A 40 3.33 -1.10 7.45
C PHE A 40 4.65 -0.35 7.45
N ILE A 41 4.67 0.92 7.87
CA ILE A 41 5.91 1.71 7.96
C ILE A 41 6.91 1.05 8.92
N ASN A 42 6.44 0.60 10.08
CA ASN A 42 7.31 -0.08 11.05
C ASN A 42 7.84 -1.41 10.51
N ALA A 43 6.99 -2.23 9.89
CA ALA A 43 7.41 -3.49 9.30
C ALA A 43 8.41 -3.29 8.14
N ALA A 44 8.20 -2.27 7.30
CA ALA A 44 9.10 -1.92 6.21
C ALA A 44 10.48 -1.50 6.75
N ARG A 45 10.52 -0.64 7.78
CA ARG A 45 11.75 -0.25 8.47
C ARG A 45 12.52 -1.45 9.02
N LEU A 46 11.84 -2.37 9.71
CA LEU A 46 12.45 -3.59 10.24
C LEU A 46 13.02 -4.51 9.14
N LYS A 47 12.52 -4.39 7.91
CA LYS A 47 12.98 -5.13 6.73
C LYS A 47 13.96 -4.34 5.86
N ASN A 48 14.37 -3.13 6.27
CA ASN A 48 15.16 -2.20 5.47
C ASN A 48 14.53 -1.92 4.09
N ILE A 49 13.20 -1.86 4.05
CA ILE A 49 12.43 -1.47 2.86
C ILE A 49 12.05 -0.01 3.03
N GLU A 50 12.43 0.82 2.07
CA GLU A 50 11.95 2.19 2.01
C GLU A 50 10.49 2.20 1.56
N MET A 51 9.61 2.75 2.39
CA MET A 51 8.20 2.89 2.10
C MET A 51 7.85 4.36 2.03
N VAL A 52 7.49 4.82 0.84
CA VAL A 52 7.12 6.20 0.56
C VAL A 52 5.61 6.36 0.48
N SER A 53 5.10 7.51 0.91
CA SER A 53 3.67 7.83 0.78
C SER A 53 3.44 8.77 -0.40
N MET A 54 2.55 8.37 -1.30
CA MET A 54 2.10 9.18 -2.43
C MET A 54 0.90 10.04 -2.02
N GLY A 55 0.94 11.32 -2.36
CA GLY A 55 -0.20 12.24 -2.26
C GLY A 55 -1.26 11.94 -3.32
N ALA A 56 -2.46 12.49 -3.15
CA ALA A 56 -3.57 12.27 -4.07
C ALA A 56 -3.31 12.84 -5.48
N ASP A 57 -2.51 13.91 -5.57
CA ASP A 57 -2.18 14.61 -6.82
C ASP A 57 -0.82 14.20 -7.40
N GLN A 58 -0.18 13.17 -6.84
CA GLN A 58 1.12 12.68 -7.29
C GLN A 58 0.96 11.44 -8.17
N GLU A 59 1.76 11.34 -9.24
CA GLU A 59 1.79 10.16 -10.09
C GLU A 59 2.84 9.14 -9.61
N ILE A 60 2.57 7.87 -9.88
CA ILE A 60 3.52 6.79 -9.54
C ILE A 60 4.85 6.99 -10.26
N TRP A 61 4.85 7.49 -11.51
CA TRP A 61 6.07 7.72 -12.28
C TRP A 61 6.97 8.77 -11.62
N ASP A 62 6.41 9.82 -11.03
CA ASP A 62 7.16 10.85 -10.30
C ASP A 62 7.86 10.27 -9.06
N MET A 63 7.34 9.17 -8.51
CA MET A 63 7.89 8.51 -7.34
C MET A 63 8.92 7.42 -7.66
N VAL A 64 8.87 6.84 -8.87
CA VAL A 64 9.72 5.71 -9.28
C VAL A 64 10.95 6.20 -10.06
N ASN A 65 10.96 7.43 -10.55
CA ASN A 65 12.14 8.04 -11.17
C ASN A 65 13.19 8.44 -10.12
N GLU A 66 13.96 7.46 -9.65
CA GLU A 66 15.37 7.69 -9.38
C GLU A 66 16.05 7.82 -10.75
N GLY A 67 16.73 8.95 -11.01
CA GLY A 67 17.35 9.25 -12.30
C GLY A 67 18.34 8.19 -12.80
#